data_AF-A0A9W6HB09-F1
#
_entry.id   AF-A0A9W6HB09-F1
#
_cell.length_a   1.000
_cell.length_b   1.000
_cell.length_c   1.000
_cell.angle_alpha   90.00
_cell.angle_beta   90.00
_cell.angle_gamma   90.00
#
_symmetry.space_group_name_H-M   'P 1'
#
loop_
_entity.id
_entity.type
_entity.pdbx_description
1 polymer ?
#
loop_
_entity_poly.entity_id
_entity_poly.type
_entity_poly.pdbx_seq_one_letter_code
_entity_poly.pdbx_strand_id
1 'polypeptide(L)' 'MPRLGPVSATELVAQRALPAQAFVTHKFTFDDVEDAYDVFGNAAEHDALKVLIRN' A
#
# COMPACT_ATOMS: atom_id res chain seq x y z
N MET A 1 -9.57 -5.29 33.03
CA MET A 1 -8.93 -4.92 31.74
C MET A 1 -9.70 -5.61 30.63
N PRO A 2 -10.39 -4.89 29.72
CA PRO A 2 -11.03 -5.55 28.59
C PRO A 2 -9.93 -6.16 27.71
N ARG A 3 -10.06 -7.44 27.33
CA ARG A 3 -9.19 -8.03 26.31
C ARG A 3 -9.61 -7.42 24.98
N LEU A 4 -8.71 -6.66 24.34
CA LEU A 4 -8.85 -6.33 22.94
C LEU A 4 -8.90 -7.66 22.17
N GLY A 5 -10.04 -7.95 21.53
CA GLY A 5 -10.12 -9.04 20.56
C GLY A 5 -9.20 -8.78 19.37
N PRO A 6 -9.03 -9.75 18.46
CA PRO A 6 -8.26 -9.52 17.25
C PRO A 6 -8.91 -8.38 16.46
N VAL A 7 -8.20 -7.26 16.34
CA VAL A 7 -8.58 -6.13 15.50
C VAL A 7 -8.10 -6.37 14.07
N SER A 8 -8.99 -6.17 13.10
CA SER A 8 -8.70 -6.33 11.68
C SER A 8 -7.95 -5.12 11.11
N ALA A 9 -7.24 -5.33 9.99
CA ALA A 9 -6.56 -4.24 9.29
C ALA A 9 -7.53 -3.13 8.86
N THR A 10 -8.76 -3.47 8.45
CA THR A 10 -9.79 -2.49 8.07
C THR A 10 -10.21 -1.62 9.26
N GLU A 11 -10.37 -2.23 10.44
CA GLU A 11 -10.68 -1.48 11.67
C GLU A 11 -9.55 -0.54 12.05
N LEU A 12 -8.29 -0.96 11.91
CA LEU A 12 -7.13 -0.10 12.17
C LEU A 12 -7.05 1.09 11.20
N VAL A 13 -7.37 0.88 9.92
CA VAL A 13 -7.44 1.96 8.92
C VAL A 13 -8.61 2.91 9.22
N ALA A 14 -9.79 2.36 9.54
CA ALA A 14 -10.97 3.16 9.88
C ALA A 14 -10.76 4.03 11.13
N GLN A 15 -10.06 3.49 12.13
CA GLN A 15 -9.68 4.20 13.36
C GLN A 15 -8.49 5.15 13.16
N ARG A 16 -7.92 5.25 11.95
CA ARG A 16 -6.68 5.99 11.65
C ARG A 16 -5.45 5.55 12.46
N ALA A 17 -5.51 4.37 13.06
CA ALA A 17 -4.40 3.74 13.77
C ALA A 17 -3.35 3.15 12.81
N LEU A 18 -3.73 2.91 11.55
CA LEU A 18 -2.82 2.50 10.48
C LEU A 18 -2.85 3.52 9.33
N PRO A 19 -1.78 4.31 9.11
CA PRO A 19 -1.73 5.31 8.04
C PRO A 19 -1.45 4.64 6.68
N ALA A 20 -2.43 3.90 6.15
CA ALA A 20 -2.26 3.07 4.95
C ALA A 20 -1.72 3.82 3.71
N GLN A 21 -2.04 5.12 3.57
CA GLN A 21 -1.54 5.93 2.46
C GLN A 21 -0.03 6.16 2.51
N ALA A 22 0.59 6.14 3.70
CA ALA A 22 2.03 6.36 3.86
C ALA A 22 2.87 5.21 3.28
N PHE A 23 2.26 4.05 3.02
CA PHE A 23 2.97 2.92 2.42
C PHE A 23 3.15 3.06 0.91
N VAL A 24 2.33 3.87 0.23
CA VAL A 24 2.37 4.04 -1.23
C VAL A 24 3.61 4.84 -1.62
N THR A 25 4.59 4.18 -2.25
CA THR A 25 5.81 4.86 -2.73
C THR A 25 5.70 5.28 -4.19
N HIS A 26 4.95 4.53 -5.01
CA HIS A 26 4.77 4.83 -6.44
C HIS A 26 3.30 4.80 -6.85
N LYS A 27 2.95 5.65 -7.81
CA LYS A 27 1.61 5.75 -8.38
C LYS A 27 1.70 5.70 -9.90
N PHE A 28 0.91 4.84 -10.50
CA PHE A 28 0.82 4.66 -11.94
C PHE A 28 -0.62 4.80 -12.39
N THR A 29 -0.84 5.20 -13.64
CA THR A 29 -2.17 5.10 -14.25
C THR A 29 -2.40 3.67 -14.74
N PHE A 30 -3.63 3.38 -15.18
CA PHE A 30 -3.91 2.07 -15.79
C PHE A 30 -3.15 1.84 -17.10
N ASP A 31 -2.85 2.90 -17.84
CA ASP A 31 -2.07 2.83 -19.08
C ASP A 31 -0.60 2.45 -18.81
N ASP A 32 -0.09 2.76 -17.62
CA ASP A 32 1.29 2.47 -17.19
C ASP A 32 1.41 1.13 -16.43
N VAL A 33 0.47 0.19 -16.62
CA VAL A 33 0.43 -1.04 -15.80
C VAL A 33 1.67 -1.91 -16.00
N GLU A 34 2.23 -1.96 -17.21
CA GLU A 34 3.47 -2.72 -17.48
C GLU A 34 4.67 -2.12 -16.73
N ASP A 35 4.81 -0.80 -16.74
CA ASP A 35 5.86 -0.09 -15.98
C ASP A 35 5.69 -0.31 -14.47
N ALA A 36 4.45 -0.32 -13.98
CA ALA A 36 4.15 -0.62 -12.58
C ALA A 36 4.61 -2.03 -12.17
N TYR A 37 4.49 -3.00 -13.07
CA TYR A 37 4.97 -4.37 -12.86
C TYR A 37 6.50 -4.44 -12.84
N ASP A 38 7.18 -3.76 -13.75
CA ASP A 38 8.65 -3.72 -13.78
C ASP A 38 9.22 -3.07 -12.51
N VAL A 39 8.69 -1.91 -12.13
CA VAL A 39 9.14 -1.19 -10.92
C VAL A 39 8.92 -1.98 -9.65
N PHE A 40 7.78 -2.68 -9.53
CA PHE A 40 7.54 -3.54 -8.37
C PHE A 40 8.34 -4.85 -8.43
N GLY A 41 8.61 -5.37 -9.64
CA GLY A 41 9.46 -6.54 -9.85
C GLY A 41 10.91 -6.29 -9.42
N ASN A 42 11.42 -5.09 -9.69
CA ASN A 42 12.76 -4.63 -9.32
C ASN A 42 12.71 -3.70 -8.09
N ALA A 43 11.90 -4.05 -7.08
CA ALA A 43 11.57 -3.17 -5.97
C ALA A 43 12.78 -2.60 -5.21
N ALA A 44 13.85 -3.38 -5.05
CA ALA A 44 15.06 -2.94 -4.36
C ALA A 44 15.84 -1.89 -5.15
N GLU A 45 15.74 -1.88 -6.48
CA GLU A 45 16.40 -0.92 -7.36
C GLU A 45 15.61 0.39 -7.46
N HIS A 46 14.29 0.32 -7.27
CA HIS A 46 13.38 1.46 -7.37
C HIS A 46 12.84 1.97 -6.03
N ASP A 47 13.36 1.48 -4.89
CA ASP A 47 12.83 1.80 -3.56
C ASP A 47 11.29 1.61 -3.44
N ALA A 48 10.77 0.56 -4.09
CA ALA A 48 9.34 0.30 -4.17
C ALA A 48 8.85 -0.52 -2.95
N LEU A 49 7.94 0.06 -2.15
CA LEU A 49 7.27 -0.63 -1.04
C LEU A 49 5.84 -1.03 -1.40
N LYS A 50 5.08 -0.09 -1.97
CA LYS A 50 3.70 -0.31 -2.43
C LYS A 50 3.43 0.55 -3.65
N VAL A 51 2.98 -0.12 -4.71
CA VAL A 51 2.53 0.53 -5.93
C VAL A 51 1.01 0.67 -5.90
N LEU A 52 0.51 1.86 -6.30
CA LEU A 52 -0.91 2.14 -6.45
C LEU A 52 -1.25 2.42 -7.92
N ILE A 53 -2.16 1.63 -8.49
CA ILE A 53 -2.75 1.94 -9.80
C ILE A 53 -3.97 2.84 -9.58
N ARG A 54 -4.04 3.95 -10.30
CA ARG A 54 -5.18 4.88 -10.30
C ARG A 54 -5.83 4.97 -11.68
N ASN A 55 -7.09 5.36 -11.67
CA ASN A 55 -7.85 5.79 -12.85
C ASN A 55 -7.72 7.30 -13.05
#